data_AF-A0A8J6MDC7-F1
#
_entry.id   AF-A0A8J6MDC7-F1
#
_cell.length_a   1.000
_cell.length_b   1.000
_cell.length_c   1.000
_cell.angle_alpha   90.00
_cell.angle_beta   90.00
_cell.angle_gamma   90.00
#
_symmetry.space_group_name_H-M   'P 1'
#
loop_
_entity.id
_entity.type
_entity.pdbx_description
1 polymer ?
#
loop_
_entity_poly.entity_id
_entity_poly.type
_entity_poly.pdbx_seq_one_letter_code
_entity_poly.pdbx_strand_id
1 'polypeptide(L)'
;MSNRRAFENGSVWYRYQNWYAYREGSDGEPEHVPEELPILQRICKEYLAGATPRMIRDGLNREEIANRGKPWTVPAIRRILADEKNCGDVLLQKTYTVDYLTKKVKKKNGDVPMYLVKDRHIAAIPREMYDSIQAEAARHAAKKNVSDKAMTERGKYSRKFALTSLLYCGECGSAYRRCTWTSNGQKRIVWRCVSRLDHGKKYCKRSPTIDEEKIHAALLATMTRVMQDRSHLTEVLREGLEAIAIPSDGVQASLSVIQDRLEANETEFDRLIYQMGQVGASDTLEQKAKLLSAERQHLLQAQEEQQGKVTKDESISHLSDHICERFLSIPAELTEYNDRLVYQLVAAVKVVSSEKIKITFKNALEMDQAM
;
A
#
# COMPACT_ATOMS: atom_id res chain seq x y z
N MET A 1 15.04 12.19 -33.71
CA MET A 1 14.71 10.78 -33.38
C MET A 1 13.20 10.64 -33.29
N SER A 2 12.60 9.57 -33.85
CA SER A 2 11.17 9.30 -33.66
C SER A 2 10.89 9.05 -32.17
N ASN A 3 9.83 9.64 -31.62
CA ASN A 3 9.43 9.48 -30.20
C ASN A 3 9.38 8.00 -29.76
N ARG A 4 9.13 7.08 -30.70
CA ARG A 4 9.10 5.63 -30.44
C ARG A 4 10.47 5.05 -30.05
N ARG A 5 11.55 5.46 -30.73
CA ARG A 5 12.93 5.04 -30.39
C ARG A 5 13.42 5.67 -29.08
N ALA A 6 12.96 6.88 -28.75
CA ALA A 6 13.27 7.52 -27.47
C ALA A 6 12.63 6.76 -26.29
N PHE A 7 11.40 6.25 -26.46
CA PHE A 7 10.75 5.41 -25.45
C PHE A 7 11.40 4.04 -25.29
N GLU A 8 11.87 3.42 -26.38
CA GLU A 8 12.65 2.17 -26.33
C GLU A 8 13.98 2.35 -25.57
N ASN A 9 14.63 3.50 -25.71
CA ASN A 9 15.87 3.84 -25.00
C ASN A 9 15.63 4.37 -23.57
N GLY A 10 14.39 4.36 -23.07
CA GLY A 10 14.06 4.82 -21.71
C GLY A 10 14.20 6.34 -21.50
N SER A 11 14.28 7.15 -22.56
CA SER A 11 14.34 8.61 -22.43
C SER A 11 12.98 9.15 -21.99
N VAL A 12 12.95 9.74 -20.80
CA VAL A 12 11.74 10.28 -20.18
C VAL A 12 11.68 11.80 -20.34
N TRP A 13 10.51 12.32 -20.69
CA TRP A 13 10.20 13.75 -20.58
C TRP A 13 9.12 13.97 -19.54
N TYR A 14 9.42 14.78 -18.53
CA TYR A 14 8.50 15.10 -17.45
C TYR A 14 7.60 16.29 -17.81
N ARG A 15 6.36 16.26 -17.33
CA ARG A 15 5.42 17.39 -17.41
C ARG A 15 5.02 17.80 -16.01
N TYR A 16 5.88 18.59 -15.35
CA TYR A 16 5.73 18.97 -13.93
C TYR A 16 4.44 19.74 -13.61
N GLN A 17 3.88 20.47 -14.59
CA GLN A 17 2.60 21.19 -14.42
C GLN A 17 1.45 20.30 -13.94
N ASN A 18 1.45 19.01 -14.34
CA ASN A 18 0.39 18.05 -14.01
C ASN A 18 0.82 17.00 -12.98
N TRP A 19 2.04 17.11 -12.45
CA TRP A 19 2.61 16.16 -11.51
C TRP A 19 2.62 16.77 -10.11
N TYR A 20 1.81 16.21 -9.22
CA TYR A 20 1.66 16.69 -7.85
C TYR A 20 2.82 16.21 -6.97
N ALA A 21 3.32 17.07 -6.09
CA ALA A 21 4.47 16.84 -5.21
C ALA A 21 5.85 16.82 -5.87
N TYR A 22 5.95 17.19 -7.14
CA TYR A 22 7.22 17.25 -7.87
C TYR A 22 7.41 18.56 -8.63
N ARG A 23 8.65 19.02 -8.67
CA ARG A 23 9.14 20.14 -9.48
C ARG A 23 10.41 19.75 -10.22
N GLU A 24 10.82 20.58 -11.17
CA GLU A 24 12.12 20.44 -11.83
C GLU A 24 13.21 20.90 -10.86
N GLY A 25 14.17 20.02 -10.58
CA GLY A 25 15.36 20.30 -9.78
C GLY A 25 16.40 21.10 -10.57
N SER A 26 17.44 21.56 -9.87
CA SER A 26 18.54 22.31 -10.48
C SER A 26 19.38 21.50 -11.48
N ASP A 27 19.35 20.18 -11.35
CA ASP A 27 19.99 19.18 -12.22
C ASP A 27 19.10 18.74 -13.40
N GLY A 28 17.87 19.26 -13.48
CA GLY A 28 16.86 18.86 -14.48
C GLY A 28 16.09 17.58 -14.11
N GLU A 29 16.40 16.95 -12.98
CA GLU A 29 15.70 15.75 -12.49
C GLU A 29 14.52 16.12 -11.57
N PRO A 30 13.56 15.21 -11.35
CA PRO A 30 12.43 15.48 -10.47
C PRO A 30 12.84 15.62 -8.99
N GLU A 31 12.51 16.75 -8.38
CA GLU A 31 12.69 16.99 -6.94
C GLU A 31 11.33 17.09 -6.24
N HIS A 32 11.27 16.64 -4.98
CA HIS A 32 10.07 16.77 -4.17
C HIS A 32 9.75 18.23 -3.80
N VAL A 33 8.47 18.57 -3.82
CA VAL A 33 7.97 19.83 -3.26
C VAL A 33 7.67 19.61 -1.77
N PRO A 34 8.40 20.25 -0.83
CA PRO A 34 8.28 19.97 0.61
C PRO A 34 6.86 20.18 1.18
N GLU A 35 6.09 21.11 0.61
CA GLU A 35 4.72 21.40 1.05
C GLU A 35 3.69 20.40 0.52
N GLU A 36 3.89 19.87 -0.69
CA GLU A 36 2.93 18.98 -1.37
C GLU A 36 3.17 17.50 -1.01
N LEU A 37 4.43 17.12 -0.75
CA LEU A 37 4.80 15.74 -0.46
C LEU A 37 4.07 15.16 0.77
N PRO A 38 4.00 15.85 1.93
CA PRO A 38 3.26 15.36 3.09
C PRO A 38 1.77 15.17 2.81
N ILE A 39 1.18 16.02 1.95
CA ILE A 39 -0.23 15.92 1.57
C ILE A 39 -0.46 14.69 0.69
N LEU A 40 0.42 14.43 -0.28
CA LEU A 40 0.39 13.21 -1.10
C LEU A 40 0.49 11.96 -0.21
N GLN A 41 1.46 11.93 0.71
CA GLN A 41 1.64 10.82 1.64
C GLN A 41 0.43 10.64 2.55
N ARG A 42 -0.18 11.72 3.03
CA ARG A 42 -1.42 11.69 3.81
C ARG A 42 -2.57 11.11 3.01
N ILE A 43 -2.78 11.52 1.76
CA ILE A 43 -3.80 10.96 0.87
C ILE A 43 -3.64 9.43 0.75
N CYS A 44 -2.41 8.97 0.54
CA CYS A 44 -2.09 7.55 0.44
C CYS A 44 -2.38 6.80 1.75
N LYS A 45 -1.91 7.33 2.88
CA LYS A 45 -2.14 6.76 4.23
C LYS A 45 -3.63 6.71 4.58
N GLU A 46 -4.39 7.77 4.33
CA GLU A 46 -5.83 7.80 4.58
C GLU A 46 -6.61 6.81 3.71
N TYR A 47 -6.21 6.67 2.44
CA TYR A 47 -6.84 5.70 1.54
C TYR A 47 -6.63 4.26 2.01
N LEU A 48 -5.40 3.92 2.40
CA LEU A 48 -5.08 2.60 2.98
C LEU A 48 -5.77 2.37 4.33
N ALA A 49 -6.00 3.43 5.11
CA ALA A 49 -6.81 3.39 6.32
C ALA A 49 -8.33 3.21 6.06
N GLY A 50 -8.76 3.09 4.80
CA GLY A 50 -10.14 2.83 4.41
C GLY A 50 -10.94 4.08 4.01
N ALA A 51 -10.34 5.28 4.03
CA ALA A 51 -11.03 6.47 3.60
C ALA A 51 -11.34 6.43 2.09
N THR A 52 -12.55 6.82 1.72
CA THR A 52 -12.89 6.92 0.28
C THR A 52 -12.24 8.16 -0.33
N PRO A 53 -11.99 8.19 -1.66
CA PRO A 53 -11.51 9.39 -2.34
C PRO A 53 -12.40 10.63 -2.13
N ARG A 54 -13.69 10.42 -1.83
CA ARG A 54 -14.62 11.48 -1.45
C ARG A 54 -14.35 12.00 -0.03
N MET A 55 -14.18 11.10 0.94
CA MET A 55 -13.88 11.48 2.33
C MET A 55 -12.55 12.22 2.44
N ILE A 56 -11.51 11.75 1.75
CA ILE A 56 -10.20 12.40 1.72
C ILE A 56 -10.33 13.82 1.17
N ARG A 57 -11.00 13.97 0.02
CA ARG A 57 -11.31 15.29 -0.56
C ARG A 57 -12.03 16.19 0.45
N ASP A 58 -13.08 15.68 1.10
CA ASP A 58 -13.91 16.46 2.03
C ASP A 58 -13.12 16.87 3.27
N GLY A 59 -12.22 16.01 3.76
CA GLY A 59 -11.30 16.33 4.86
C GLY A 59 -10.33 17.44 4.48
N LEU A 60 -9.60 17.28 3.37
CA LEU A 60 -8.63 18.27 2.90
C LEU A 60 -9.28 19.64 2.64
N ASN A 61 -10.46 19.66 2.01
CA ASN A 61 -11.17 20.92 1.75
C ASN A 61 -11.74 21.57 3.02
N ARG A 62 -12.14 20.78 4.03
CA ARG A 62 -12.61 21.32 5.31
C ARG A 62 -11.48 21.96 6.10
N GLU A 63 -10.28 21.44 5.96
CA GLU A 63 -9.05 21.98 6.55
C GLU A 63 -8.44 23.11 5.69
N GLU A 64 -9.15 23.56 4.65
CA GLU A 64 -8.73 24.63 3.73
C GLU A 64 -7.40 24.35 3.00
N ILE A 65 -6.99 23.08 2.91
CA ILE A 65 -5.80 22.66 2.17
C ILE A 65 -6.10 22.68 0.68
N ALA A 66 -5.55 23.65 -0.04
CA ALA A 66 -5.76 23.80 -1.47
C ALA A 66 -4.78 22.95 -2.31
N ASN A 67 -5.28 22.37 -3.40
CA ASN A 67 -4.45 21.81 -4.48
C ASN A 67 -4.01 22.93 -5.41
N ARG A 68 -2.83 23.54 -5.16
CA ARG A 68 -2.26 24.63 -5.96
C ARG A 68 -3.28 25.78 -6.17
N GLY A 69 -3.88 26.24 -5.08
CA GLY A 69 -4.89 27.31 -5.08
C GLY A 69 -6.31 26.90 -5.53
N LYS A 70 -6.55 25.61 -5.80
CA LYS A 70 -7.87 25.09 -6.17
C LYS A 70 -8.37 24.07 -5.14
N PRO A 71 -9.70 23.96 -4.92
CA PRO A 71 -10.24 22.93 -4.03
C PRO A 71 -9.95 21.52 -4.59
N TRP A 72 -9.77 20.56 -3.68
CA TRP A 72 -9.62 19.17 -4.05
C TRP A 72 -10.86 18.63 -4.73
N THR A 73 -10.65 17.78 -5.75
CA THR A 73 -11.70 17.07 -6.46
C THR A 73 -11.48 15.57 -6.38
N VAL A 74 -12.56 14.78 -6.40
CA VAL A 74 -12.46 13.31 -6.37
C VAL A 74 -11.60 12.75 -7.52
N PRO A 75 -11.70 13.26 -8.77
CA PRO A 75 -10.80 12.84 -9.85
C PRO A 75 -9.33 13.14 -9.58
N ALA A 76 -9.00 14.26 -8.91
CA ALA A 76 -7.63 14.58 -8.54
C ALA A 76 -7.05 13.56 -7.55
N ILE A 77 -7.80 13.23 -6.49
CA ILE A 77 -7.41 12.21 -5.51
C ILE A 77 -7.19 10.85 -6.20
N ARG A 78 -8.11 10.43 -7.08
CA ARG A 78 -7.95 9.17 -7.83
C ARG A 78 -6.74 9.16 -8.75
N ARG A 79 -6.39 10.30 -9.35
CA ARG A 79 -5.21 10.42 -10.20
C ARG A 79 -3.94 10.22 -9.37
N ILE A 80 -3.84 10.89 -8.22
CA ILE A 80 -2.71 10.70 -7.29
C ILE A 80 -2.59 9.23 -6.92
N LEU A 81 -3.66 8.59 -6.44
CA LEU A 81 -3.63 7.19 -6.01
C LEU A 81 -3.25 6.20 -7.13
N ALA A 82 -3.44 6.55 -8.40
CA ALA A 82 -3.14 5.68 -9.54
C ALA A 82 -1.79 5.96 -10.20
N ASP A 83 -1.13 7.08 -9.88
CA ASP A 83 0.08 7.53 -10.58
C ASP A 83 1.28 6.68 -10.17
N GLU A 84 1.83 5.90 -11.11
CA GLU A 84 3.01 5.06 -10.89
C GLU A 84 4.25 5.87 -10.51
N LYS A 85 4.27 7.16 -10.86
CA LYS A 85 5.36 8.06 -10.49
C LYS A 85 5.52 8.24 -8.99
N ASN A 86 4.51 7.91 -8.20
CA ASN A 86 4.64 8.02 -6.75
C ASN A 86 5.63 6.99 -6.19
N CYS A 87 5.84 5.85 -6.85
CA CYS A 87 6.83 4.84 -6.46
C CYS A 87 8.14 4.91 -7.25
N GLY A 88 8.40 6.00 -7.99
CA GLY A 88 9.62 6.16 -8.79
C GLY A 88 9.52 5.61 -10.22
N ASP A 89 8.38 5.03 -10.60
CA ASP A 89 8.19 4.44 -11.92
C ASP A 89 7.71 5.45 -12.96
N VAL A 90 8.04 5.22 -14.23
CA VAL A 90 7.53 5.99 -15.34
C VAL A 90 6.99 5.06 -16.42
N LEU A 91 5.69 5.14 -16.69
CA LEU A 91 5.08 4.42 -17.80
C LEU A 91 5.02 5.30 -19.06
N LEU A 92 5.82 4.93 -20.05
CA LEU A 92 5.94 5.62 -21.33
C LEU A 92 4.91 5.13 -22.34
N GLN A 93 4.58 5.99 -23.30
CA GLN A 93 3.66 5.72 -24.41
C GLN A 93 2.23 5.29 -23.98
N LYS A 94 1.65 5.97 -22.98
CA LYS A 94 0.25 5.77 -22.53
C LYS A 94 -0.80 6.12 -23.60
N THR A 95 -0.43 6.90 -24.60
CA THR A 95 -1.29 7.31 -25.72
C THR A 95 -0.54 7.20 -27.04
N TYR A 96 -1.28 7.03 -28.14
CA TYR A 96 -0.74 7.05 -29.49
C TYR A 96 -1.64 7.89 -30.41
N THR A 97 -1.03 8.47 -31.44
CA THR A 97 -1.74 9.23 -32.47
C THR A 97 -2.28 8.25 -33.51
N VAL A 98 -3.61 8.17 -33.64
CA VAL A 98 -4.28 7.27 -34.60
C VAL A 98 -4.23 7.84 -36.01
N ASP A 99 -4.35 9.16 -36.11
CA ASP A 99 -4.39 9.89 -37.38
C ASP A 99 -3.51 11.13 -37.26
N TYR A 100 -2.50 11.19 -38.12
CA TYR A 100 -1.48 12.23 -38.13
C TYR A 100 -1.99 13.56 -38.71
N LEU A 101 -3.00 13.52 -39.59
CA LEU A 101 -3.62 14.71 -40.18
C LEU A 101 -4.55 15.39 -39.18
N THR A 102 -5.35 14.61 -38.45
CA THR A 102 -6.32 15.14 -37.47
C THR A 102 -5.76 15.24 -36.05
N LYS A 103 -4.52 14.79 -35.81
CA LYS A 103 -3.87 14.71 -34.49
C LYS A 103 -4.74 14.01 -33.42
N LYS A 104 -5.62 13.10 -33.81
CA LYS A 104 -6.47 12.37 -32.87
C LYS A 104 -5.63 11.41 -32.04
N VAL A 105 -5.57 11.67 -30.73
CA VAL A 105 -4.83 10.87 -29.76
C VAL A 105 -5.81 9.93 -29.03
N LYS A 106 -5.51 8.63 -29.03
CA LYS A 106 -6.32 7.62 -28.32
C LYS A 106 -5.52 7.04 -27.14
N LYS A 107 -6.21 6.73 -26.05
CA LYS A 107 -5.66 5.92 -24.96
C LYS A 107 -5.47 4.49 -25.44
N LYS A 108 -4.34 3.90 -25.06
CA LYS A 108 -3.91 2.59 -25.54
C LYS A 108 -4.72 1.47 -24.90
N ASN A 109 -5.28 0.57 -25.71
CA ASN A 109 -5.92 -0.68 -25.27
C ASN A 109 -5.21 -1.86 -25.95
N GLY A 110 -4.06 -2.29 -25.42
CA GLY A 110 -3.43 -3.58 -25.78
C GLY A 110 -2.62 -3.65 -27.09
N ASP A 111 -2.87 -2.80 -28.10
CA ASP A 111 -2.34 -3.01 -29.46
C ASP A 111 -0.86 -2.64 -29.70
N VAL A 112 -0.18 -1.95 -28.77
CA VAL A 112 1.23 -1.52 -28.92
C VAL A 112 1.96 -1.65 -27.56
N PRO A 113 3.25 -2.04 -27.49
CA PRO A 113 3.98 -2.25 -26.23
C PRO A 113 4.12 -0.96 -25.42
N MET A 114 3.78 -0.96 -24.13
CA MET A 114 4.10 0.14 -23.20
C MET A 114 5.45 -0.15 -22.53
N TYR A 115 6.24 0.89 -22.28
CA TYR A 115 7.56 0.76 -21.68
C TYR A 115 7.49 1.29 -20.24
N LEU A 116 7.70 0.42 -19.26
CA LEU A 116 7.80 0.79 -17.85
C LEU A 116 9.28 0.94 -17.52
N VAL A 117 9.70 2.15 -17.15
CA VAL A 117 11.03 2.41 -16.59
C VAL A 117 10.88 2.43 -15.08
N LYS A 118 11.56 1.51 -14.39
CA LYS A 118 11.49 1.42 -12.93
C LYS A 118 12.51 2.34 -12.27
N ASP A 119 12.17 2.84 -11.08
CA ASP A 119 13.06 3.57 -10.18
C ASP A 119 13.85 4.70 -10.88
N ARG A 120 13.19 5.44 -11.78
CA ARG A 120 13.83 6.47 -12.60
C ARG A 120 14.06 7.77 -11.83
N HIS A 121 13.22 8.06 -10.85
CA HIS A 121 13.29 9.28 -10.03
C HIS A 121 12.96 8.96 -8.58
N ILE A 122 13.25 9.90 -7.68
CA ILE A 122 13.00 9.76 -6.25
C ILE A 122 11.52 9.50 -5.95
N ALA A 123 11.22 8.40 -5.24
CA ALA A 123 9.85 8.00 -4.95
C ALA A 123 9.23 8.82 -3.81
N ALA A 124 8.00 9.32 -4.02
CA ALA A 124 7.23 10.04 -3.00
C ALA A 124 6.67 9.12 -1.90
N ILE A 125 6.38 7.86 -2.25
CA ILE A 125 5.97 6.81 -1.33
C ILE A 125 6.75 5.52 -1.60
N PRO A 126 6.97 4.66 -0.59
CA PRO A 126 7.57 3.35 -0.80
C PRO A 126 6.78 2.51 -1.79
N ARG A 127 7.47 1.67 -2.56
CA ARG A 127 6.86 0.78 -3.57
C ARG A 127 5.77 -0.11 -2.96
N GLU A 128 6.04 -0.70 -1.80
CA GLU A 128 5.08 -1.55 -1.09
C GLU A 128 3.77 -0.82 -0.75
N MET A 129 3.86 0.46 -0.40
CA MET A 129 2.69 1.30 -0.14
C MET A 129 1.90 1.52 -1.43
N TYR A 130 2.57 1.80 -2.55
CA TYR A 130 1.92 1.96 -3.85
C TYR A 130 1.24 0.66 -4.31
N ASP A 131 1.92 -0.47 -4.18
CA ASP A 131 1.39 -1.78 -4.56
C ASP A 131 0.16 -2.14 -3.71
N SER A 132 0.20 -1.83 -2.41
CA SER A 132 -0.96 -1.97 -1.52
C SER A 132 -2.14 -1.11 -1.96
N ILE A 133 -1.90 0.13 -2.42
CA ILE A 133 -2.95 1.01 -2.95
C ILE A 133 -3.55 0.42 -4.23
N GLN A 134 -2.72 -0.07 -5.15
CA GLN A 134 -3.19 -0.69 -6.39
C GLN A 134 -3.97 -1.97 -6.12
N ALA A 135 -3.50 -2.83 -5.22
CA ALA A 135 -4.21 -4.04 -4.79
C ALA A 135 -5.57 -3.69 -4.18
N GLU A 136 -5.64 -2.65 -3.35
CA GLU A 136 -6.88 -2.19 -2.72
C GLU A 136 -7.87 -1.57 -3.72
N ALA A 137 -7.36 -0.90 -4.74
CA ALA A 137 -8.14 -0.37 -5.86
C ALA A 137 -8.66 -1.50 -6.76
N ALA A 138 -7.81 -2.48 -7.09
CA ALA A 138 -8.16 -3.67 -7.86
C ALA A 138 -9.22 -4.52 -7.13
N ARG A 139 -9.04 -4.75 -5.82
CA ARG A 139 -10.02 -5.43 -4.96
C ARG A 139 -11.38 -4.73 -5.01
N HIS A 140 -11.40 -3.40 -4.95
CA HIS A 140 -12.63 -2.63 -5.09
C HIS A 140 -13.24 -2.75 -6.50
N ALA A 141 -12.40 -2.73 -7.53
CA ALA A 141 -12.82 -2.87 -8.92
C ALA A 141 -13.36 -4.28 -9.21
N ALA A 142 -12.89 -5.31 -8.52
CA ALA A 142 -13.34 -6.69 -8.67
C ALA A 142 -14.68 -6.99 -7.98
N LYS A 143 -15.15 -6.14 -7.05
CA LYS A 143 -16.45 -6.34 -6.38
C LYS A 143 -17.58 -6.44 -7.40
N LYS A 144 -18.33 -7.55 -7.35
CA LYS A 144 -19.54 -7.78 -8.16
C LYS A 144 -20.67 -6.86 -7.71
N ASN A 145 -21.71 -6.76 -8.53
CA ASN A 145 -22.94 -6.09 -8.12
C ASN A 145 -23.51 -6.78 -6.90
N VAL A 146 -23.91 -5.97 -5.94
CA VAL A 146 -24.43 -6.47 -4.67
C VAL A 146 -25.91 -6.87 -4.82
N SER A 147 -26.57 -6.43 -5.90
CA SER A 147 -27.99 -6.62 -6.18
C SER A 147 -28.23 -6.91 -7.66
N ASP A 148 -29.08 -7.88 -7.94
CA ASP A 148 -29.53 -8.19 -9.31
C ASP A 148 -30.45 -7.11 -9.87
N LYS A 149 -31.04 -6.29 -8.99
CA LYS A 149 -31.91 -5.15 -9.34
C LYS A 149 -31.15 -3.82 -9.44
N ALA A 150 -29.82 -3.84 -9.40
CA ALA A 150 -29.03 -2.63 -9.56
C ALA A 150 -29.23 -2.04 -10.96
N MET A 151 -29.63 -0.76 -11.05
CA MET A 151 -29.82 -0.06 -12.34
C MET A 151 -28.54 0.07 -13.18
N THR A 152 -27.37 -0.15 -12.59
CA THR A 152 -26.09 -0.10 -13.32
C THR A 152 -25.35 -1.40 -13.12
N GLU A 153 -24.62 -1.84 -14.14
CA GLU A 153 -23.68 -2.99 -14.08
C GLU A 153 -22.58 -2.82 -13.00
N ARG A 154 -22.51 -1.66 -12.34
CA ARG A 154 -21.59 -1.34 -11.25
C ARG A 154 -22.32 -0.72 -10.06
N GLY A 155 -23.50 -1.23 -9.69
CA GLY A 155 -24.22 -0.89 -8.46
C GLY A 155 -23.48 -1.32 -7.18
N LYS A 156 -22.22 -0.89 -7.07
CA LYS A 156 -21.29 -1.19 -5.99
C LYS A 156 -21.57 -0.17 -4.89
N TYR A 157 -21.83 -0.68 -3.70
CA TYR A 157 -21.98 0.22 -2.57
C TYR A 157 -20.66 0.88 -2.20
N SER A 158 -20.74 2.17 -1.85
CA SER A 158 -19.59 2.98 -1.42
C SER A 158 -19.03 2.45 -0.09
N ARG A 159 -17.70 2.49 0.07
CA ARG A 159 -16.96 2.30 1.34
C ARG A 159 -17.26 3.38 2.40
N LYS A 160 -18.40 4.08 2.31
CA LYS A 160 -18.76 5.14 3.28
C LYS A 160 -19.01 4.55 4.67
N PHE A 161 -19.64 3.37 4.73
CA PHE A 161 -19.88 2.64 5.98
C PHE A 161 -19.20 1.27 5.86
N ALA A 162 -18.40 0.89 6.84
CA ALA A 162 -17.56 -0.31 6.83
C ALA A 162 -18.39 -1.58 6.61
N LEU A 163 -19.50 -1.71 7.34
CA LEU A 163 -20.44 -2.83 7.26
C LEU A 163 -20.96 -3.11 5.84
N THR A 164 -21.00 -2.08 4.99
CA THR A 164 -21.49 -2.20 3.61
C THR A 164 -20.69 -3.20 2.78
N SER A 165 -19.42 -3.40 3.11
CA SER A 165 -18.54 -4.35 2.45
C SER A 165 -18.10 -5.51 3.32
N LEU A 166 -18.58 -5.57 4.56
CA LEU A 166 -18.12 -6.53 5.56
C LEU A 166 -19.27 -7.40 6.09
N LEU A 167 -20.53 -6.97 5.99
CA LEU A 167 -21.68 -7.65 6.60
C LEU A 167 -22.37 -8.61 5.62
N TYR A 168 -22.44 -9.88 5.99
CA TYR A 168 -22.96 -10.98 5.19
C TYR A 168 -24.01 -11.81 5.93
N CYS A 169 -24.91 -12.41 5.17
CA CYS A 169 -25.94 -13.29 5.68
C CYS A 169 -25.40 -14.67 6.02
N GLY A 170 -25.69 -15.14 7.24
CA GLY A 170 -25.32 -16.48 7.68
C GLY A 170 -26.07 -17.60 6.97
N GLU A 171 -27.27 -17.33 6.47
CA GLU A 171 -28.14 -18.31 5.80
C GLU A 171 -27.78 -18.48 4.32
N CYS A 172 -27.75 -17.37 3.55
CA CYS A 172 -27.59 -17.44 2.09
C CYS A 172 -26.26 -16.86 1.57
N GLY A 173 -25.37 -16.38 2.44
CA GLY A 173 -24.08 -15.81 2.08
C GLY A 173 -24.13 -14.45 1.38
N SER A 174 -25.31 -13.96 0.98
CA SER A 174 -25.46 -12.65 0.35
C SER A 174 -25.13 -11.51 1.30
N ALA A 175 -24.64 -10.39 0.77
CA ALA A 175 -24.37 -9.20 1.57
C ALA A 175 -25.65 -8.63 2.22
N TYR A 176 -25.48 -7.89 3.31
CA TYR A 176 -26.51 -7.04 3.87
C TYR A 176 -26.45 -5.63 3.26
N ARG A 177 -27.61 -4.98 3.16
CA ARG A 177 -27.78 -3.60 2.69
C ARG A 177 -28.30 -2.74 3.83
N ARG A 178 -27.69 -1.58 4.01
CA ARG A 178 -28.17 -0.51 4.89
C ARG A 178 -29.46 0.08 4.31
N CYS A 179 -30.54 0.07 5.08
CA CYS A 179 -31.84 0.58 4.72
C CYS A 179 -32.31 1.60 5.76
N THR A 180 -32.88 2.71 5.30
CA THR A 180 -33.56 3.67 6.18
C THR A 180 -35.02 3.28 6.30
N TRP A 181 -35.48 3.04 7.52
CA TRP A 181 -36.90 2.86 7.83
C TRP A 181 -37.41 4.13 8.48
N THR A 182 -38.51 4.66 7.96
CA THR A 182 -39.19 5.82 8.52
C THR A 182 -40.54 5.36 9.06
N SER A 183 -40.81 5.59 10.34
CA SER A 183 -42.09 5.32 10.99
C SER A 183 -42.43 6.47 11.90
N ASN A 184 -43.65 7.03 11.80
CA ASN A 184 -44.12 8.16 12.62
C ASN A 184 -43.11 9.34 12.69
N GLY A 185 -42.47 9.67 11.56
CA GLY A 185 -41.46 10.73 11.48
C GLY A 185 -40.07 10.38 12.03
N GLN A 186 -39.93 9.28 12.78
CA GLN A 186 -38.64 8.79 13.26
C GLN A 186 -37.96 7.93 12.20
N LYS A 187 -36.67 8.21 11.96
CA LYS A 187 -35.83 7.44 11.04
C LYS A 187 -34.94 6.52 11.85
N ARG A 188 -35.00 5.22 11.57
CA ARG A 188 -34.04 4.23 12.07
C ARG A 188 -33.31 3.56 10.92
N ILE A 189 -32.09 3.13 11.19
CA ILE A 189 -31.26 2.45 10.20
C ILE A 189 -31.21 0.98 10.54
N VAL A 190 -31.56 0.16 9.54
CA VAL A 190 -31.55 -1.29 9.66
C VAL A 190 -30.74 -1.91 8.53
N TRP A 191 -30.16 -3.06 8.79
CA TRP A 191 -29.42 -3.87 7.84
C TRP A 191 -30.25 -5.08 7.46
N ARG A 192 -30.42 -5.31 6.14
CA ARG A 192 -31.22 -6.42 5.61
C ARG A 192 -30.46 -7.19 4.54
N CYS A 193 -30.57 -8.52 4.57
CA CYS A 193 -30.03 -9.37 3.51
C CYS A 193 -30.56 -8.97 2.13
N VAL A 194 -29.64 -8.77 1.17
CA VAL A 194 -29.99 -8.33 -0.18
C VAL A 194 -30.81 -9.36 -0.93
N SER A 195 -30.47 -10.64 -0.84
CA SER A 195 -31.27 -11.70 -1.48
C SER A 195 -32.72 -11.68 -1.00
N ARG A 196 -32.95 -11.38 0.28
CA ARG A 196 -34.29 -11.27 0.85
C ARG A 196 -35.02 -9.99 0.42
N LEU A 197 -34.30 -8.89 0.22
CA LEU A 197 -34.85 -7.65 -0.34
C LEU A 197 -35.25 -7.80 -1.81
N ASP A 198 -34.40 -8.47 -2.59
CA ASP A 198 -34.56 -8.55 -4.03
C ASP A 198 -35.52 -9.69 -4.42
N HIS A 199 -35.47 -10.83 -3.73
CA HIS A 199 -36.17 -12.08 -4.09
C HIS A 199 -37.13 -12.61 -3.02
N GLY A 200 -37.39 -11.86 -1.95
CA GLY A 200 -38.24 -12.31 -0.85
C GLY A 200 -37.68 -13.56 -0.15
N LYS A 201 -38.57 -14.50 0.25
CA LYS A 201 -38.16 -15.72 0.97
C LYS A 201 -37.64 -16.84 0.07
N LYS A 202 -37.50 -16.62 -1.25
CA LYS A 202 -37.17 -17.68 -2.21
C LYS A 202 -35.82 -18.34 -1.92
N TYR A 203 -34.77 -17.53 -1.74
CA TYR A 203 -33.40 -18.01 -1.50
C TYR A 203 -32.94 -17.83 -0.06
N CYS A 204 -33.69 -17.08 0.75
CA CYS A 204 -33.31 -16.73 2.12
C CYS A 204 -34.56 -16.55 2.99
N LYS A 205 -34.84 -17.54 3.85
CA LYS A 205 -36.12 -17.68 4.54
C LYS A 205 -36.10 -16.97 5.90
N ARG A 206 -35.00 -17.15 6.65
CA ARG A 206 -34.88 -16.85 8.08
C ARG A 206 -33.97 -15.66 8.40
N SER A 207 -33.27 -15.09 7.42
CA SER A 207 -32.38 -13.96 7.66
C SER A 207 -33.10 -12.77 8.31
N PRO A 208 -32.60 -12.30 9.47
CA PRO A 208 -33.20 -11.24 10.25
C PRO A 208 -32.89 -9.85 9.66
N THR A 209 -33.78 -8.90 9.97
CA THR A 209 -33.49 -7.46 9.86
C THR A 209 -32.84 -7.04 11.18
N ILE A 210 -31.68 -6.38 11.13
CA ILE A 210 -30.92 -6.02 12.33
C ILE A 210 -30.79 -4.49 12.41
N ASP A 211 -31.00 -3.90 13.59
CA ASP A 211 -30.75 -2.48 13.82
C ASP A 211 -29.23 -2.18 13.78
N GLU A 212 -28.85 -1.06 13.16
CA GLU A 212 -27.44 -0.67 13.00
C GLU A 212 -26.70 -0.55 14.34
N GLU A 213 -27.38 0.02 15.35
CA GLU A 213 -26.84 0.22 16.68
C GLU A 213 -26.46 -1.09 17.38
N LYS A 214 -27.26 -2.16 17.19
CA LYS A 214 -26.95 -3.49 17.73
C LYS A 214 -25.66 -4.05 17.15
N ILE A 215 -25.48 -3.93 15.83
CA ILE A 215 -24.25 -4.40 15.17
C ILE A 215 -23.06 -3.57 15.62
N HIS A 216 -23.22 -2.25 15.74
CA HIS A 216 -22.17 -1.36 16.21
C HIS A 216 -21.74 -1.69 17.64
N ALA A 217 -22.69 -1.88 18.56
CA ALA A 217 -22.41 -2.25 19.94
C ALA A 217 -21.70 -3.61 20.05
N ALA A 218 -22.15 -4.62 19.29
CA ALA A 218 -21.53 -5.93 19.26
C ALA A 218 -20.09 -5.87 18.71
N LEU A 219 -19.87 -5.11 17.63
CA LEU A 219 -18.53 -4.90 17.08
C LEU A 219 -17.63 -4.17 18.07
N LEU A 220 -18.12 -3.11 18.69
CA LEU A 220 -17.38 -2.34 19.69
C LEU A 220 -16.95 -3.23 20.86
N ALA A 221 -17.88 -3.98 21.44
CA ALA A 221 -17.60 -4.89 22.55
C ALA A 221 -16.56 -5.97 22.18
N THR A 222 -16.65 -6.52 20.98
CA THR A 222 -15.69 -7.54 20.51
C THR A 222 -14.32 -6.93 20.25
N MET A 223 -14.27 -5.77 19.60
CA MET A 223 -13.02 -5.07 19.33
C MET A 223 -12.33 -4.62 20.62
N THR A 224 -13.07 -4.09 21.60
CA THR A 224 -12.53 -3.75 22.91
C THR A 224 -11.93 -4.98 23.60
N ARG A 225 -12.57 -6.15 23.51
CA ARG A 225 -12.01 -7.40 24.06
C ARG A 225 -10.69 -7.78 23.39
N VAL A 226 -10.61 -7.69 22.06
CA VAL A 226 -9.36 -7.94 21.32
C VAL A 226 -8.28 -6.91 21.68
N MET A 227 -8.68 -5.66 21.92
CA MET A 227 -7.76 -4.58 22.32
C MET A 227 -7.28 -4.70 23.76
N GLN A 228 -7.99 -5.41 24.64
CA GLN A 228 -7.50 -5.70 25.99
C GLN A 228 -6.28 -6.62 25.96
N ASP A 229 -6.24 -7.57 25.03
CA ASP A 229 -5.11 -8.49 24.82
C ASP A 229 -4.04 -7.93 23.87
N ARG A 230 -4.11 -6.63 23.54
CA ARG A 230 -3.24 -6.01 22.53
C ARG A 230 -1.75 -6.15 22.82
N SER A 231 -1.35 -6.11 24.09
CA SER A 231 0.07 -6.18 24.49
C SER A 231 0.64 -7.55 24.15
N HIS A 232 -0.11 -8.61 24.44
CA HIS A 232 0.26 -9.98 24.07
C HIS A 232 0.26 -10.16 22.55
N LEU A 233 -0.74 -9.60 21.84
CA LEU A 233 -0.77 -9.65 20.38
C LEU A 233 0.43 -8.93 19.74
N THR A 234 0.88 -7.79 20.29
CA THR A 234 2.08 -7.09 19.81
C THR A 234 3.36 -7.86 20.10
N GLU A 235 3.43 -8.56 21.22
CA GLU A 235 4.57 -9.40 21.57
C GLU A 235 4.68 -10.59 20.61
N VAL A 236 3.58 -11.31 20.38
CA VAL A 236 3.52 -12.42 19.41
C VAL A 236 3.84 -11.95 17.99
N LEU A 237 3.35 -10.76 17.58
CA LEU A 237 3.69 -10.19 16.28
C LEU A 237 5.18 -9.83 16.18
N ARG A 238 5.76 -9.25 17.23
CA ARG A 238 7.18 -8.93 17.28
C ARG A 238 8.02 -10.19 17.19
N GLU A 239 7.76 -11.19 18.04
CA GLU A 239 8.46 -12.48 18.02
C GLU A 239 8.34 -13.16 16.65
N GLY A 240 7.16 -13.14 16.03
CA GLY A 240 6.94 -13.72 14.71
C GLY A 240 7.70 -13.01 13.59
N LEU A 241 7.85 -11.69 13.67
CA LEU A 241 8.63 -10.90 12.71
C LEU A 241 10.14 -11.06 12.94
N GLU A 242 10.58 -11.08 14.20
CA GLU A 242 11.97 -11.38 14.59
C GLU A 242 12.38 -12.81 14.20
N ALA A 243 11.47 -13.77 14.19
CA ALA A 243 11.74 -15.12 13.71
C ALA A 243 11.93 -15.20 12.17
N ILE A 244 11.44 -14.21 11.42
CA ILE A 244 11.62 -14.08 9.96
C ILE A 244 12.86 -13.24 9.64
N ALA A 245 13.28 -12.37 10.57
CA ALA A 245 14.50 -11.59 10.50
C ALA A 245 15.73 -12.51 10.41
N ILE A 246 16.75 -12.08 9.68
CA ILE A 246 18.00 -12.83 9.54
C ILE A 246 18.81 -12.58 10.81
N PRO A 247 19.47 -13.58 11.43
CA PRO A 247 20.28 -13.34 12.63
C PRO A 247 21.37 -12.28 12.35
N SER A 248 21.16 -11.06 12.86
CA SER A 248 22.03 -9.90 12.63
C SER A 248 23.48 -10.18 13.03
N ASP A 249 23.70 -10.93 14.12
CA ASP A 249 25.03 -11.25 14.64
C ASP A 249 25.93 -11.98 13.61
N GLY A 250 25.36 -12.92 12.85
CA GLY A 250 26.13 -13.69 11.85
C GLY A 250 26.47 -12.85 10.61
N VAL A 251 25.58 -11.92 10.25
CA VAL A 251 25.77 -11.01 9.11
C VAL A 251 26.79 -9.92 9.48
N GLN A 252 26.71 -9.37 10.69
CA GLN A 252 27.59 -8.31 11.16
C GLN A 252 29.02 -8.81 11.39
N ALA A 253 29.19 -10.02 11.93
CA ALA A 253 30.50 -10.68 12.00
C ALA A 253 31.08 -11.00 10.61
N SER A 254 30.24 -11.36 9.63
CA SER A 254 30.69 -11.58 8.26
C SER A 254 31.12 -10.27 7.59
N LEU A 255 30.40 -9.17 7.84
CA LEU A 255 30.76 -7.84 7.33
C LEU A 255 32.09 -7.34 7.88
N SER A 256 32.36 -7.53 9.18
CA SER A 256 33.65 -7.13 9.76
C SER A 256 34.81 -7.91 9.14
N VAL A 257 34.65 -9.23 8.94
CA VAL A 257 35.67 -10.06 8.26
C VAL A 257 35.93 -9.60 6.83
N ILE A 258 34.88 -9.22 6.09
CA ILE A 258 35.02 -8.69 4.72
C ILE A 258 35.75 -7.33 4.72
N GLN A 259 35.44 -6.45 5.68
CA GLN A 259 36.11 -5.16 5.85
C GLN A 259 37.61 -5.35 6.14
N ASP A 260 37.95 -6.20 7.11
CA ASP A 260 39.34 -6.51 7.45
C ASP A 260 40.12 -7.05 6.23
N ARG A 261 39.47 -7.88 5.40
CA ARG A 261 40.09 -8.43 4.18
C ARG A 261 40.26 -7.38 3.08
N LEU A 262 39.34 -6.43 2.96
CA LEU A 262 39.47 -5.30 2.03
C LEU A 262 40.64 -4.39 2.43
N GLU A 263 40.79 -4.09 3.72
CA GLU A 263 41.93 -3.30 4.23
C GLU A 263 43.28 -4.02 4.01
N ALA A 264 43.31 -5.33 4.25
CA ALA A 264 44.49 -6.14 3.97
C ALA A 264 44.84 -6.15 2.47
N ASN A 265 43.83 -6.32 1.60
CA ASN A 265 44.02 -6.31 0.15
C ASN A 265 44.51 -4.94 -0.37
N GLU A 266 43.99 -3.83 0.18
CA GLU A 266 44.47 -2.47 -0.13
C GLU A 266 45.93 -2.28 0.29
N THR A 267 46.29 -2.73 1.50
CA THR A 267 47.68 -2.71 1.98
C THR A 267 48.61 -3.54 1.08
N GLU A 268 48.16 -4.70 0.61
CA GLU A 268 48.93 -5.53 -0.33
C GLU A 268 49.08 -4.88 -1.71
N PHE A 269 48.04 -4.17 -2.17
CA PHE A 269 48.08 -3.39 -3.41
C PHE A 269 49.09 -2.25 -3.33
N ASP A 270 49.08 -1.47 -2.25
CA ASP A 270 50.01 -0.36 -2.05
C ASP A 270 51.47 -0.84 -2.02
N ARG A 271 51.72 -1.98 -1.36
CA ARG A 271 53.04 -2.62 -1.36
C ARG A 271 53.48 -3.03 -2.77
N LEU A 272 52.55 -3.56 -3.57
CA LEU A 272 52.83 -3.95 -4.95
C LEU A 272 53.19 -2.73 -5.82
N ILE A 273 52.44 -1.63 -5.70
CA ILE A 273 52.71 -0.38 -6.40
C ILE A 273 54.08 0.17 -6.03
N TYR A 274 54.44 0.15 -4.74
CA TYR A 274 55.76 0.53 -4.27
C TYR A 274 56.88 -0.34 -4.88
N GLN A 275 56.68 -1.66 -4.93
CA GLN A 275 57.64 -2.59 -5.54
C GLN A 275 57.79 -2.35 -7.05
N MET A 276 56.69 -2.13 -7.77
CA MET A 276 56.72 -1.81 -9.20
C MET A 276 57.47 -0.50 -9.47
N GLY A 277 57.35 0.49 -8.57
CA GLY A 277 58.10 1.75 -8.64
C GLY A 277 59.62 1.59 -8.43
N GLN A 278 60.06 0.56 -7.72
CA GLN A 278 61.49 0.30 -7.48
C GLN A 278 62.15 -0.59 -8.53
N VAL A 279 61.48 -1.68 -8.94
CA VAL A 279 62.09 -2.76 -9.72
C VAL A 279 61.57 -2.82 -11.17
N GLY A 280 60.61 -1.96 -11.53
CA GLY A 280 59.92 -1.97 -12.81
C GLY A 280 58.79 -3.01 -12.86
N ALA A 281 57.88 -2.86 -13.84
CA ALA A 281 56.81 -3.82 -14.06
C ALA A 281 57.36 -5.13 -14.62
N SER A 282 57.07 -6.23 -13.93
CA SER A 282 57.40 -7.60 -14.32
C SER A 282 56.11 -8.41 -14.45
N ASP A 283 56.08 -9.39 -15.35
CA ASP A 283 54.95 -10.29 -15.57
C ASP A 283 54.39 -10.89 -14.26
N THR A 284 55.25 -11.20 -13.29
CA THR A 284 54.83 -11.72 -11.97
C THR A 284 54.11 -10.68 -11.12
N LEU A 285 54.55 -9.41 -11.17
CA LEU A 285 53.91 -8.31 -10.44
C LEU A 285 52.57 -7.95 -11.08
N GLU A 286 52.49 -7.97 -12.41
CA GLU A 286 51.23 -7.75 -13.13
C GLU A 286 50.20 -8.86 -12.86
N GLN A 287 50.63 -10.12 -12.80
CA GLN A 287 49.76 -11.23 -12.42
C GLN A 287 49.24 -11.06 -10.99
N LYS A 288 50.11 -10.66 -10.05
CA LYS A 288 49.71 -10.41 -8.67
C LYS A 288 48.72 -9.24 -8.54
N ALA A 289 48.91 -8.17 -9.33
CA ALA A 289 47.97 -7.05 -9.42
C ALA A 289 46.57 -7.52 -9.89
N LYS A 290 46.53 -8.39 -10.92
CA LYS A 290 45.28 -8.96 -11.45
C LYS A 290 44.56 -9.85 -10.42
N LEU A 291 45.30 -10.62 -9.64
CA LEU A 291 44.71 -11.47 -8.59
C LEU A 291 44.13 -10.62 -7.46
N LEU A 292 44.88 -9.61 -7.00
CA LEU A 292 44.40 -8.72 -5.95
C LEU A 292 43.18 -7.91 -6.41
N SER A 293 43.12 -7.47 -7.68
CA SER A 293 41.97 -6.73 -8.18
C SER A 293 40.73 -7.60 -8.32
N ALA A 294 40.89 -8.85 -8.76
CA ALA A 294 39.83 -9.84 -8.80
C ALA A 294 39.30 -10.16 -7.39
N GLU A 295 40.20 -10.32 -6.40
CA GLU A 295 39.83 -10.53 -5.01
C GLU A 295 39.07 -9.32 -4.45
N ARG A 296 39.56 -8.08 -4.69
CA ARG A 296 38.88 -6.85 -4.27
C ARG A 296 37.48 -6.76 -4.87
N GLN A 297 37.32 -7.07 -6.15
CA GLN A 297 36.01 -7.06 -6.80
C GLN A 297 35.05 -8.07 -6.15
N HIS A 298 35.53 -9.29 -5.85
CA HIS A 298 34.72 -10.29 -5.18
C HIS A 298 34.33 -9.88 -3.76
N LEU A 299 35.26 -9.28 -3.00
CA LEU A 299 34.99 -8.77 -1.65
C LEU A 299 33.98 -7.62 -1.63
N LEU A 300 34.06 -6.68 -2.59
CA LEU A 300 33.09 -5.60 -2.73
C LEU A 300 31.69 -6.14 -3.07
N GLN A 301 31.60 -7.14 -3.95
CA GLN A 301 30.31 -7.79 -4.25
C GLN A 301 29.73 -8.52 -3.04
N ALA A 302 30.57 -9.25 -2.28
CA ALA A 302 30.15 -9.91 -1.05
C ALA A 302 29.71 -8.88 0.01
N GLN A 303 30.39 -7.74 0.11
CA GLN A 303 30.03 -6.65 1.01
C GLN A 303 28.64 -6.08 0.66
N GLU A 304 28.37 -5.78 -0.62
CA GLU A 304 27.06 -5.32 -1.08
C GLU A 304 25.95 -6.32 -0.76
N GLU A 305 26.20 -7.63 -0.95
CA GLU A 305 25.22 -8.66 -0.64
C GLU A 305 24.90 -8.73 0.86
N GLN A 306 25.92 -8.64 1.72
CA GLN A 306 25.73 -8.68 3.18
C GLN A 306 25.11 -7.38 3.70
N GLN A 307 25.51 -6.22 3.20
CA GLN A 307 24.85 -4.94 3.51
C GLN A 307 23.37 -4.96 3.10
N GLY A 308 23.06 -5.52 1.94
CA GLY A 308 21.68 -5.72 1.49
C GLY A 308 20.85 -6.64 2.40
N LYS A 309 21.48 -7.52 3.19
CA LYS A 309 20.80 -8.32 4.22
C LYS A 309 20.55 -7.49 5.48
N VAL A 310 21.54 -6.73 5.96
CA VAL A 310 21.39 -5.82 7.13
C VAL A 310 20.29 -4.79 6.90
N THR A 311 20.29 -4.10 5.75
CA THR A 311 19.28 -3.07 5.46
C THR A 311 17.86 -3.64 5.42
N LYS A 312 17.70 -4.88 4.96
CA LYS A 312 16.39 -5.57 4.99
C LYS A 312 15.98 -5.89 6.43
N ASP A 313 16.92 -6.32 7.25
CA ASP A 313 16.66 -6.68 8.65
C ASP A 313 16.26 -5.46 9.48
N GLU A 314 17.00 -4.36 9.38
CA GLU A 314 16.67 -3.07 9.99
C GLU A 314 15.29 -2.58 9.52
N SER A 315 14.98 -2.73 8.23
CA SER A 315 13.68 -2.36 7.67
C SER A 315 12.53 -3.17 8.27
N ILE A 316 12.73 -4.47 8.52
CA ILE A 316 11.74 -5.35 9.17
C ILE A 316 11.55 -4.95 10.62
N SER A 317 12.64 -4.69 11.36
CA SER A 317 12.59 -4.23 12.76
C SER A 317 11.85 -2.90 12.88
N HIS A 318 12.22 -1.90 12.07
CA HIS A 318 11.56 -0.59 12.08
C HIS A 318 10.08 -0.68 11.69
N LEU A 319 9.73 -1.56 10.74
CA LEU A 319 8.34 -1.82 10.38
C LEU A 319 7.57 -2.46 11.55
N SER A 320 8.16 -3.45 12.22
CA SER A 320 7.60 -4.12 13.40
C SER A 320 7.31 -3.11 14.51
N ASP A 321 8.29 -2.28 14.87
CA ASP A 321 8.13 -1.26 15.90
C ASP A 321 7.06 -0.24 15.50
N HIS A 322 7.08 0.23 14.25
CA HIS A 322 6.09 1.18 13.77
C HIS A 322 4.65 0.62 13.80
N ILE A 323 4.48 -0.65 13.45
CA ILE A 323 3.17 -1.33 13.53
C ILE A 323 2.75 -1.49 14.99
N CYS A 324 3.65 -1.94 15.88
CA CYS A 324 3.37 -2.14 17.29
C CYS A 324 3.01 -0.82 17.98
N GLU A 325 3.81 0.23 17.80
CA GLU A 325 3.55 1.56 18.35
C GLU A 325 2.18 2.08 17.89
N ARG A 326 1.88 1.94 16.60
CA ARG A 326 0.59 2.38 16.07
C ARG A 326 -0.57 1.60 16.66
N PHE A 327 -0.43 0.30 16.82
CA PHE A 327 -1.45 -0.54 17.45
C PHE A 327 -1.67 -0.18 18.93
N LEU A 328 -0.58 0.07 19.67
CA LEU A 328 -0.62 0.49 21.07
C LEU A 328 -1.15 1.93 21.25
N SER A 329 -1.00 2.79 20.25
CA SER A 329 -1.53 4.16 20.27
C SER A 329 -3.07 4.23 20.18
N ILE A 330 -3.73 3.18 19.68
CA ILE A 330 -5.19 3.08 19.66
C ILE A 330 -5.66 2.93 21.12
N PRO A 331 -6.63 3.67 21.63
CA PRO A 331 -7.13 3.47 23.00
C PRO A 331 -7.57 2.02 23.25
N ALA A 332 -7.21 1.46 24.41
CA ALA A 332 -7.58 0.09 24.79
C ALA A 332 -9.10 -0.07 24.93
N GLU A 333 -9.77 0.95 25.44
CA GLU A 333 -11.22 1.03 25.47
C GLU A 333 -11.72 1.87 24.31
N LEU A 334 -12.43 1.22 23.39
CA LEU A 334 -13.13 1.90 22.32
C LEU A 334 -14.49 2.34 22.86
N THR A 335 -14.67 3.66 23.01
CA THR A 335 -15.93 4.25 23.52
C THR A 335 -16.98 4.42 22.43
N GLU A 336 -16.55 4.59 21.18
CA GLU A 336 -17.43 4.86 20.04
C GLU A 336 -17.11 3.98 18.84
N TYR A 337 -18.16 3.64 18.08
CA TYR A 337 -18.02 2.94 16.81
C TYR A 337 -17.30 3.81 15.78
N ASN A 338 -16.24 3.27 15.17
CA ASN A 338 -15.46 3.96 14.16
C ASN A 338 -15.28 3.08 12.90
N ASP A 339 -15.88 3.51 11.78
CA ASP A 339 -15.79 2.78 10.51
C ASP A 339 -14.35 2.53 10.05
N ARG A 340 -13.40 3.45 10.31
CA ARG A 340 -12.00 3.28 9.92
C ARG A 340 -11.35 2.13 10.70
N LEU A 341 -11.55 2.08 12.02
CA LEU A 341 -11.01 1.02 12.86
C LEU A 341 -11.62 -0.34 12.50
N VAL A 342 -12.94 -0.40 12.32
CA VAL A 342 -13.62 -1.62 11.85
C VAL A 342 -13.05 -2.07 10.52
N TYR A 343 -12.83 -1.15 9.57
CA TYR A 343 -12.25 -1.48 8.28
C TYR A 343 -10.81 -1.98 8.37
N GLN A 344 -10.04 -1.47 9.34
CA GLN A 344 -8.65 -1.88 9.56
C GLN A 344 -8.55 -3.25 10.20
N LEU A 345 -9.43 -3.59 11.14
CA LEU A 345 -9.32 -4.79 11.98
C LEU A 345 -10.20 -5.95 11.51
N VAL A 346 -11.40 -5.66 11.00
CA VAL A 346 -12.40 -6.66 10.65
C VAL A 346 -12.32 -7.03 9.17
N ALA A 347 -12.27 -8.33 8.90
CA ALA A 347 -12.30 -8.89 7.55
C ALA A 347 -13.72 -9.18 7.07
N ALA A 348 -14.58 -9.72 7.94
CA ALA A 348 -15.98 -10.02 7.64
C ALA A 348 -16.83 -10.11 8.91
N VAL A 349 -18.12 -9.86 8.79
CA VAL A 349 -19.14 -10.03 9.83
C VAL A 349 -20.27 -10.85 9.24
N LYS A 350 -20.56 -12.00 9.83
CA LYS A 350 -21.61 -12.93 9.40
C LYS A 350 -22.77 -12.89 10.40
N VAL A 351 -23.95 -12.50 9.95
CA VAL A 351 -25.17 -12.49 10.78
C VAL A 351 -25.70 -13.92 10.89
N VAL A 352 -25.57 -14.53 12.08
CA VAL A 352 -26.00 -15.91 12.33
C VAL A 352 -27.48 -15.95 12.71
N SER A 353 -27.92 -15.03 13.58
CA SER A 353 -29.32 -14.90 14.02
C SER A 353 -29.65 -13.44 14.36
N SER A 354 -30.86 -13.17 14.88
CA SER A 354 -31.24 -11.83 15.33
C SER A 354 -30.44 -11.32 16.53
N GLU A 355 -29.84 -12.24 17.30
CA GLU A 355 -29.11 -11.95 18.54
C GLU A 355 -27.63 -12.37 18.47
N LYS A 356 -27.15 -12.88 17.32
CA LYS A 356 -25.78 -13.40 17.20
C LYS A 356 -25.13 -13.05 15.86
N ILE A 357 -23.92 -12.51 15.94
CA ILE A 357 -22.99 -12.35 14.82
C ILE A 357 -21.72 -13.14 15.05
N LYS A 358 -21.08 -13.53 13.95
CA LYS A 358 -19.71 -14.02 13.93
C LYS A 358 -18.83 -12.98 13.26
N ILE A 359 -17.76 -12.57 13.92
CA ILE A 359 -16.81 -11.57 13.44
C ILE A 359 -15.50 -12.29 13.10
N THR A 360 -15.03 -12.09 11.88
CA THR A 360 -13.73 -12.57 11.41
C THR A 360 -12.81 -11.37 11.29
N PHE A 361 -11.72 -11.35 12.04
CA PHE A 361 -10.68 -10.33 11.99
C PHE A 361 -9.67 -10.62 10.88
N LYS A 362 -8.89 -9.62 10.47
CA LYS A 362 -7.89 -9.77 9.41
C LYS A 362 -6.73 -10.69 9.78
N ASN A 363 -6.47 -10.89 11.06
CA ASN A 363 -5.53 -11.88 11.58
C ASN A 363 -6.14 -13.31 11.63
N ALA A 364 -7.26 -13.54 10.95
CA ALA A 364 -8.02 -14.80 10.93
C ALA A 364 -8.65 -15.23 12.26
N LEU A 365 -8.59 -14.41 13.32
CA LEU A 365 -9.33 -14.66 14.55
C LEU A 365 -10.84 -14.61 14.27
N GLU A 366 -11.56 -15.67 14.65
CA GLU A 366 -13.02 -15.71 14.61
C GLU A 366 -13.60 -15.63 16.01
N MET A 367 -14.57 -14.74 16.20
CA MET A 367 -15.27 -14.58 17.47
C MET A 367 -16.78 -14.55 17.25
N ASP A 368 -17.48 -15.33 18.04
CA ASP A 368 -18.93 -15.26 18.14
C ASP A 368 -19.30 -14.19 19.17
N GLN A 369 -20.25 -13.33 18.83
CA GLN A 369 -20.69 -12.24 19.69
C GLN A 369 -22.21 -12.11 19.69
N ALA A 370 -22.78 -11.95 20.90
CA ALA A 370 -24.17 -11.61 21.09
C ALA A 370 -24.43 -10.12 20.79
N MET A 371 -25.57 -9.82 20.16
CA MET A 371 -25.98 -8.48 19.73
C MET A 371 -26.98 -7.81 20.65
#